data_AF-A0A8H7NR64-F1
#
_entry.id   AF-A0A8H7NR64-F1
#
_cell.length_a   1.000
_cell.length_b   1.000
_cell.length_c   1.000
_cell.angle_alpha   90.00
_cell.angle_beta   90.00
_cell.angle_gamma   90.00
#
_symmetry.space_group_name_H-M   'P 1'
#
loop_
_entity.id
_entity.type
_entity.pdbx_description
1 polymer ?
#
loop_
_entity_poly.entity_id
_entity_poly.type
_entity_poly.pdbx_seq_one_letter_code
_entity_poly.pdbx_strand_id
1 'polypeptide(L)'
;MIFNLKAPGRDGHIYSFTLWVHRSSLLTRLSALPPGTTAELPVIQWEAWGPAVCRWFEMEGRSVRWITMTCGQRFVTNDVNYTGTRGSITVIDFNPLAIRRSLARHGLSVSTLGVPLPPIVRHGPESDVVVHFEFGADPMESPVFVDPVVSSLPYMATTREASCENGSLMMDEDLLIELQLDDSERIKALLIHSIAPLSRQ
;
A
#
# COMPACT_ATOMS: atom_id res chain seq x y z
N MET A 1 0.90 9.71 -4.86
CA MET A 1 2.31 9.64 -5.29
C MET A 1 2.99 8.65 -4.38
N ILE A 2 4.05 8.03 -4.88
CA ILE A 2 4.78 6.99 -4.16
C ILE A 2 6.26 7.37 -4.18
N PHE A 3 6.90 7.25 -3.03
CA PHE A 3 8.36 7.27 -2.94
C PHE A 3 8.83 5.91 -2.47
N ASN A 4 9.78 5.32 -3.19
CA ASN A 4 10.47 4.11 -2.76
C ASN A 4 11.85 4.51 -2.26
N LEU A 5 12.19 4.07 -1.05
CA LEU A 5 13.42 4.40 -0.38
C LEU A 5 14.15 3.11 0.00
N LYS A 6 15.47 3.10 -0.18
CA LYS A 6 16.35 2.16 0.52
C LYS A 6 17.32 2.94 1.38
N ALA A 7 17.46 2.55 2.62
CA ALA A 7 18.33 3.24 3.57
C ALA A 7 19.01 2.24 4.52
N PRO A 8 20.28 2.47 4.88
CA PRO A 8 20.94 1.67 5.91
C PRO A 8 20.36 2.00 7.29
N GLY A 9 20.06 0.97 8.06
CA GLY A 9 19.72 1.08 9.48
C GLY A 9 20.98 1.28 10.33
N ARG A 10 20.79 1.66 11.60
CA ARG A 10 21.89 1.80 12.59
C ARG A 10 22.66 0.50 12.85
N ASP A 11 22.09 -0.63 12.47
CA ASP A 11 22.67 -1.98 12.54
C ASP A 11 23.46 -2.37 11.28
N GLY A 12 23.47 -1.53 10.24
CA GLY A 12 24.16 -1.77 8.98
C GLY A 12 23.35 -2.56 7.95
N HIS A 13 22.12 -2.98 8.27
CA HIS A 13 21.23 -3.64 7.31
C HIS A 13 20.56 -2.62 6.39
N ILE A 14 20.30 -2.97 5.12
CA ILE A 14 19.60 -2.09 4.17
C ILE A 14 18.11 -2.42 4.23
N TYR A 15 17.32 -1.45 4.67
CA TYR A 15 15.87 -1.54 4.72
C TYR A 15 15.25 -0.93 3.46
N SER A 16 14.08 -1.44 3.07
CA SER A 16 13.31 -0.92 1.94
C SER A 16 11.95 -0.42 2.43
N PHE A 17 11.57 0.79 2.04
CA PHE A 17 10.30 1.41 2.42
C PHE A 17 9.56 1.95 1.21
N THR A 18 8.24 1.98 1.33
CA THR A 18 7.37 2.69 0.41
C THR A 18 6.57 3.74 1.18
N LEU A 19 6.67 5.00 0.76
CA LEU A 19 5.86 6.10 1.25
C LEU A 19 4.76 6.42 0.24
N TRP A 20 3.52 6.27 0.66
CA TRP A 20 2.37 6.80 -0.05
C TRP A 20 2.03 8.20 0.43
N VAL A 21 1.74 9.10 -0.51
CA VAL A 21 1.25 10.45 -0.21
C VAL A 21 0.12 10.85 -1.15
N HIS A 22 -0.94 11.43 -0.61
CA HIS A 22 -2.02 12.00 -1.41
C HIS A 22 -1.53 13.28 -2.11
N ARG A 23 -1.42 13.27 -3.45
CA ARG A 23 -0.77 14.33 -4.24
C ARG A 23 -1.35 15.71 -3.94
N SER A 24 -2.68 15.85 -4.02
CA SER A 24 -3.33 17.15 -3.81
C SER A 24 -3.13 17.63 -2.39
N SER A 25 -3.19 16.74 -1.39
CA SER A 25 -2.96 17.11 0.01
C SER A 25 -1.53 17.61 0.24
N LEU A 26 -0.53 16.97 -0.38
CA LEU A 26 0.85 17.46 -0.32
C LEU A 26 0.97 18.83 -1.00
N LEU A 27 0.46 18.97 -2.23
CA LEU A 27 0.56 20.22 -2.97
C LEU A 27 -0.17 21.39 -2.27
N THR A 28 -1.31 21.15 -1.63
CA THR A 28 -2.00 22.15 -0.80
C THR A 28 -1.11 22.62 0.36
N ARG A 29 -0.43 21.69 1.05
CA ARG A 29 0.50 22.05 2.13
C ARG A 29 1.71 22.81 1.62
N LEU A 30 2.25 22.42 0.46
CA LEU A 30 3.37 23.13 -0.18
C LEU A 30 2.98 24.53 -0.66
N SER A 31 1.74 24.71 -1.14
CA SER A 31 1.25 26.01 -1.60
C SER A 31 1.01 27.03 -0.47
N ALA A 32 0.91 26.55 0.77
CA ALA A 32 0.81 27.40 1.96
C ALA A 32 2.17 27.96 2.42
N LEU A 33 3.28 27.51 1.82
CA LEU A 33 4.59 28.04 2.13
C LEU A 33 4.73 29.45 1.57
N PRO A 34 5.41 30.37 2.30
CA PRO A 34 5.69 31.69 1.77
C PRO A 34 6.50 31.57 0.47
N PRO A 35 6.22 32.41 -0.54
CA PRO A 35 7.00 32.42 -1.77
C PRO A 35 8.48 32.66 -1.44
N GLY A 36 9.34 31.76 -1.93
CA GLY A 36 10.76 31.74 -1.62
C GLY A 36 11.42 33.08 -1.96
N THR A 37 11.94 33.76 -0.95
CA THR A 37 12.60 35.08 -1.06
C THR A 37 14.12 34.99 -0.90
N THR A 38 14.68 33.80 -0.69
CA THR A 38 16.11 33.57 -0.40
C THR A 38 16.69 32.43 -1.24
N ALA A 39 18.02 32.46 -1.43
CA ALA A 39 18.78 31.50 -2.24
C ALA A 39 18.80 30.06 -1.69
N GLU A 40 18.25 29.83 -0.49
CA GLU A 40 18.17 28.50 0.14
C GLU A 40 16.80 27.85 -0.09
N LEU A 41 16.81 26.53 -0.34
CA LEU A 41 15.60 25.75 -0.55
C LEU A 41 14.78 25.66 0.76
N PRO A 42 13.44 25.85 0.71
CA PRO A 42 12.61 25.73 1.90
C PRO A 42 12.62 24.29 2.41
N VAL A 43 12.91 24.12 3.70
CA VAL A 43 12.87 22.82 4.40
C VAL A 43 11.58 22.74 5.22
N ILE A 44 10.83 21.65 5.07
CA ILE A 44 9.61 21.39 5.84
C ILE A 44 9.81 20.11 6.65
N GLN A 45 9.69 20.23 7.96
CA GLN A 45 9.82 19.08 8.87
C GLN A 45 8.64 18.11 8.72
N TRP A 46 8.89 16.82 8.93
CA TRP A 46 7.92 15.74 8.74
C TRP A 46 6.59 16.04 9.43
N GLU A 47 6.63 16.50 10.68
CA GLU A 47 5.47 16.75 11.53
C GLU A 47 4.48 17.75 10.89
N ALA A 48 4.99 18.69 10.10
CA ALA A 48 4.18 19.73 9.46
C ALA A 48 3.47 19.24 8.18
N TRP A 49 4.05 18.28 7.46
CA TRP A 49 3.53 17.87 6.14
C TRP A 49 3.09 16.42 6.01
N GLY A 50 3.67 15.50 6.79
CA GLY A 50 3.63 14.07 6.57
C GLY A 50 2.49 13.31 7.26
N PRO A 51 2.42 13.30 8.61
CA PRO A 51 1.68 12.29 9.37
C PRO A 51 0.27 11.99 8.86
N ALA A 52 -0.55 13.03 8.66
CA ALA A 52 -1.96 12.87 8.32
C ALA A 52 -2.24 12.52 6.84
N VAL A 53 -1.29 12.76 5.94
CA VAL A 53 -1.51 12.66 4.47
C VAL A 53 -0.63 11.61 3.80
N CYS A 54 0.15 10.91 4.61
CA CYS A 54 1.09 9.88 4.20
C CYS A 54 0.80 8.54 4.88
N ARG A 55 1.28 7.46 4.26
CA ARG A 55 1.36 6.11 4.86
C ARG A 55 2.71 5.48 4.51
N TRP A 56 3.44 5.04 5.53
CA TRP A 56 4.65 4.23 5.36
C TRP A 56 4.32 2.75 5.34
N PHE A 57 5.07 2.01 4.52
CA PHE A 57 5.14 0.55 4.55
C PHE A 57 6.60 0.13 4.60
N GLU A 58 6.90 -0.79 5.51
CA GLU A 58 8.13 -1.58 5.47
C GLU A 58 7.97 -2.69 4.42
N MET A 59 8.94 -2.78 3.53
CA MET A 59 8.88 -3.65 2.36
C MET A 59 9.90 -4.79 2.43
N GLU A 60 10.48 -5.02 3.61
CA GLU A 60 11.33 -6.19 3.82
C GLU A 60 10.51 -7.48 3.65
N GLY A 61 11.05 -8.44 2.90
CA GLY A 61 10.33 -9.68 2.54
C GLY A 61 9.20 -9.52 1.51
N ARG A 62 8.92 -8.30 1.03
CA ARG A 62 7.92 -8.03 -0.02
C ARG A 62 8.60 -7.71 -1.35
N SER A 63 8.05 -8.21 -2.45
CA SER A 63 8.57 -7.84 -3.77
C SER A 63 8.03 -6.46 -4.13
N VAL A 64 8.93 -5.47 -4.13
CA VAL A 64 8.73 -4.14 -4.73
C VAL A 64 9.26 -4.07 -6.16
N ARG A 65 9.62 -5.22 -6.75
CA ARG A 65 10.01 -5.23 -8.15
C ARG A 65 8.78 -4.85 -8.98
N TRP A 66 9.01 -4.03 -10.01
CA TRP A 66 8.13 -3.75 -11.15
C TRP A 66 7.34 -2.42 -11.10
N ILE A 67 7.56 -1.61 -12.14
CA ILE A 67 7.05 -0.25 -12.37
C ILE A 67 5.52 -0.22 -12.56
N THR A 68 4.90 -1.38 -12.81
CA THR A 68 3.49 -1.55 -13.22
C THR A 68 2.54 -1.93 -12.07
N MET A 69 2.98 -1.83 -10.81
CA MET A 69 2.19 -2.27 -9.65
C MET A 69 1.17 -1.24 -9.15
N THR A 70 1.00 -0.11 -9.85
CA THR A 70 0.11 0.97 -9.42
C THR A 70 -0.91 1.29 -10.49
N CYS A 71 -2.18 1.48 -10.10
CA CYS A 71 -3.22 1.98 -10.97
C CYS A 71 -4.06 3.03 -10.21
N GLY A 72 -3.90 4.31 -10.59
CA GLY A 72 -4.56 5.42 -9.90
C GLY A 72 -4.13 5.56 -8.43
N GLN A 73 -5.05 5.31 -7.50
CA GLN A 73 -4.82 5.35 -6.05
C GLN A 73 -4.61 3.97 -5.42
N ARG A 74 -4.37 2.95 -6.26
CA ARG A 74 -4.16 1.56 -5.84
C ARG A 74 -2.72 1.12 -6.06
N PHE A 75 -2.23 0.23 -5.21
CA PHE A 75 -0.96 -0.45 -5.34
C PHE A 75 -1.06 -1.91 -4.97
N VAL A 76 -0.33 -2.76 -5.69
CA VAL A 76 -0.25 -4.19 -5.46
C VAL A 76 1.06 -4.52 -4.75
N THR A 77 1.01 -5.39 -3.77
CA THR A 77 2.19 -6.01 -3.15
C THR A 77 1.95 -7.50 -3.03
N ASN A 78 3.02 -8.28 -3.14
CA ASN A 78 3.02 -9.70 -2.88
C ASN A 78 4.09 -10.06 -1.86
N ASP A 79 3.74 -10.97 -0.96
CA ASP A 79 4.71 -11.54 -0.02
C ASP A 79 5.61 -12.51 -0.79
N VAL A 80 6.94 -12.32 -0.70
CA VAL A 80 7.89 -13.24 -1.31
C VAL A 80 8.02 -14.43 -0.37
N ASN A 81 7.30 -15.50 -0.66
CA ASN A 81 7.34 -16.68 0.18
C ASN A 81 8.54 -17.56 -0.20
N TYR A 82 9.67 -17.41 0.49
CA TYR A 82 10.86 -18.24 0.29
C TYR A 82 10.72 -19.68 0.80
N THR A 83 9.61 -19.99 1.48
CA THR A 83 9.40 -21.26 2.21
C THR A 83 8.52 -22.27 1.45
N GLY A 84 8.05 -21.95 0.25
CA GLY A 84 7.22 -22.84 -0.59
C GLY A 84 5.75 -22.96 -0.19
N THR A 85 5.28 -22.23 0.83
CA THR A 85 3.84 -22.02 1.07
C THR A 85 3.24 -21.04 0.06
N ARG A 86 1.92 -21.14 -0.19
CA ARG A 86 1.19 -20.21 -1.07
C ARG A 86 1.50 -18.76 -0.67
N GLY A 87 1.86 -17.94 -1.65
CA GLY A 87 2.04 -16.50 -1.45
C GLY A 87 0.70 -15.79 -1.25
N SER A 88 0.76 -14.49 -1.06
CA SER A 88 -0.42 -13.63 -1.04
C SER A 88 -0.23 -12.49 -2.05
N ILE A 89 -1.33 -12.07 -2.66
CA ILE A 89 -1.42 -10.83 -3.41
C ILE A 89 -2.31 -9.90 -2.60
N THR A 90 -1.79 -8.72 -2.28
CA THR A 90 -2.52 -7.66 -1.59
C THR A 90 -2.64 -6.44 -2.47
N VAL A 91 -3.86 -5.96 -2.66
CA VAL A 91 -4.16 -4.68 -3.32
C VAL A 91 -4.55 -3.66 -2.27
N ILE A 92 -3.76 -2.60 -2.16
CA ILE A 92 -3.96 -1.49 -1.23
C ILE A 92 -4.59 -0.33 -2.00
N ASP A 93 -5.77 0.11 -1.58
CA ASP A 93 -6.54 1.20 -2.17
C ASP A 93 -6.64 2.39 -1.20
N PHE A 94 -6.15 3.55 -1.65
CA PHE A 94 -6.21 4.81 -0.91
C PHE A 94 -7.39 5.70 -1.33
N ASN A 95 -8.27 5.25 -2.24
CA ASN A 95 -9.40 6.03 -2.73
C ASN A 95 -10.50 6.15 -1.65
N PRO A 96 -10.76 7.36 -1.11
CA PRO A 96 -11.76 7.54 -0.04
C PRO A 96 -13.19 7.20 -0.49
N LEU A 97 -13.50 7.29 -1.79
CA LEU A 97 -14.80 6.86 -2.32
C LEU A 97 -14.93 5.34 -2.35
N ALA A 98 -13.87 4.64 -2.77
CA ALA A 98 -13.86 3.17 -2.79
C ALA A 98 -13.96 2.61 -1.37
N ILE A 99 -13.18 3.18 -0.43
CA ILE A 99 -13.24 2.82 1.00
C ILE A 99 -14.66 3.01 1.54
N ARG A 100 -15.27 4.18 1.35
CA ARG A 100 -16.65 4.45 1.83
C ARG A 100 -17.68 3.51 1.22
N ARG A 101 -17.59 3.23 -0.08
CA ARG A 101 -18.49 2.27 -0.75
C ARG A 101 -18.32 0.87 -0.18
N SER A 102 -17.08 0.44 0.04
CA SER A 102 -16.78 -0.87 0.59
C SER A 102 -17.32 -1.01 2.02
N LEU A 103 -17.07 -0.03 2.89
CA LEU A 103 -17.64 0.02 4.24
C LEU A 103 -19.17 -0.06 4.20
N ALA A 104 -19.84 0.75 3.38
CA ALA A 104 -21.29 0.74 3.26
C ALA A 104 -21.86 -0.62 2.80
N ARG A 105 -21.19 -1.30 1.86
CA ARG A 105 -21.56 -2.65 1.42
C ARG A 105 -21.45 -3.70 2.54
N HIS A 106 -20.57 -3.47 3.50
CA HIS A 106 -20.39 -4.32 4.66
C HIS A 106 -21.22 -3.87 5.88
N GLY A 107 -22.08 -2.86 5.73
CA GLY A 107 -22.87 -2.32 6.84
C GLY A 107 -22.02 -1.59 7.89
N LEU A 108 -20.79 -1.18 7.53
CA LEU A 108 -19.85 -0.49 8.40
C LEU A 108 -19.90 1.02 8.17
N SER A 109 -19.65 1.80 9.22
CA SER A 109 -19.50 3.26 9.15
C SER A 109 -18.18 3.71 9.79
N VAL A 110 -17.61 4.79 9.26
CA VAL A 110 -16.41 5.44 9.81
C VAL A 110 -16.72 6.08 11.18
N SER A 111 -17.97 6.50 11.42
CA SER A 111 -18.40 7.17 12.66
C SER A 111 -18.43 6.26 13.89
N THR A 112 -18.29 4.94 13.73
CA THR A 112 -18.21 3.94 14.81
C THR A 112 -16.76 3.58 15.20
N LEU A 113 -15.73 4.18 14.57
CA LEU A 113 -14.32 3.81 14.73
C LEU A 113 -13.59 4.57 15.87
N GLY A 114 -14.23 4.76 17.02
CA GLY A 114 -13.62 5.31 18.24
C GLY A 114 -12.52 4.44 18.90
N VAL A 115 -11.80 3.63 18.10
CA VAL A 115 -10.60 2.80 18.41
C VAL A 115 -10.88 1.47 19.16
N PRO A 116 -10.12 0.37 18.94
CA PRO A 116 -9.48 -0.15 17.72
C PRO A 116 -9.96 -1.57 17.39
N LEU A 117 -10.31 -1.83 16.13
CA LEU A 117 -9.77 -2.96 15.37
C LEU A 117 -10.16 -2.66 13.92
N PRO A 118 -9.20 -2.61 12.99
CA PRO A 118 -9.52 -2.47 11.58
C PRO A 118 -10.46 -3.62 11.18
N PRO A 119 -11.67 -3.35 10.66
CA PRO A 119 -12.61 -4.43 10.37
C PRO A 119 -12.00 -5.37 9.32
N ILE A 120 -11.66 -6.59 9.74
CA ILE A 120 -11.32 -7.67 8.82
C ILE A 120 -12.63 -8.25 8.32
N VAL A 121 -12.92 -8.03 7.04
CA VAL A 121 -14.12 -8.57 6.40
C VAL A 121 -13.71 -9.69 5.46
N ARG A 122 -14.27 -10.87 5.68
CA ARG A 122 -14.17 -12.00 4.74
C ARG A 122 -15.38 -12.02 3.84
N HIS A 123 -15.19 -12.26 2.55
CA HIS A 123 -16.28 -12.42 1.60
C HIS A 123 -16.95 -13.81 1.74
N GLY A 124 -17.55 -14.09 2.89
CA GLY A 124 -18.15 -15.39 3.22
C GLY A 124 -17.17 -16.39 3.85
N PRO A 125 -17.68 -17.52 4.34
CA PRO A 125 -16.89 -18.50 5.11
C PRO A 125 -15.83 -19.25 4.27
N GLU A 126 -15.99 -19.31 2.95
CA GLU A 126 -15.12 -20.07 2.03
C GLU A 126 -14.27 -19.19 1.09
N SER A 127 -14.35 -17.86 1.19
CA SER A 127 -13.57 -16.99 0.31
C SER A 127 -12.11 -16.91 0.73
N ASP A 128 -11.23 -17.06 -0.27
CA ASP A 128 -9.79 -16.80 -0.22
C ASP A 128 -9.44 -15.31 -0.20
N VAL A 129 -10.44 -14.41 -0.17
CA VAL A 129 -10.28 -12.96 -0.20
C VAL A 129 -10.62 -12.34 1.16
N VAL A 130 -9.67 -11.58 1.68
CA VAL A 130 -9.77 -10.84 2.95
C VAL A 130 -9.65 -9.35 2.68
N VAL A 131 -10.60 -8.57 3.16
CA VAL A 131 -10.57 -7.10 3.10
C VAL A 131 -10.26 -6.54 4.48
N HIS A 132 -9.27 -5.67 4.56
CA HIS A 132 -8.81 -5.00 5.78
C HIS A 132 -8.87 -3.49 5.58
N PHE A 133 -9.25 -2.72 6.59
CA PHE A 133 -9.31 -1.26 6.52
C PHE A 133 -8.43 -0.62 7.58
N GLU A 134 -7.41 0.13 7.18
CA GLU A 134 -6.48 0.79 8.09
C GLU A 134 -6.79 2.28 8.23
N PHE A 135 -6.98 2.74 9.46
CA PHE A 135 -7.26 4.15 9.79
C PHE A 135 -6.35 4.69 10.91
N GLY A 136 -5.59 3.82 11.56
CA GLY A 136 -4.74 4.14 12.70
C GLY A 136 -3.54 5.00 12.32
N ALA A 137 -2.88 5.49 13.36
CA ALA A 137 -1.67 6.31 13.31
C ALA A 137 -0.56 5.68 14.16
N ASP A 138 -0.51 4.34 14.20
CA ASP A 138 0.43 3.63 15.05
C ASP A 138 1.87 3.98 14.64
N PRO A 139 2.73 4.34 15.61
CA PRO A 139 4.13 4.62 15.32
C PRO A 139 4.83 3.38 14.76
N MET A 140 5.57 3.55 13.68
CA MET A 140 6.45 2.52 13.14
C MET A 140 7.86 2.73 13.70
N GLU A 141 8.32 1.73 14.43
CA GLU A 141 9.69 1.64 14.94
C GLU A 141 10.59 1.03 13.86
N SER A 142 11.70 1.69 13.52
CA SER A 142 12.69 1.12 12.61
C SER A 142 14.09 1.74 12.82
N PRO A 143 15.17 0.96 12.63
CA PRO A 143 16.55 1.46 12.73
C PRO A 143 16.91 2.57 11.74
N VAL A 144 16.08 2.83 10.73
CA VAL A 144 16.32 3.87 9.71
C VAL A 144 15.87 5.26 10.17
N PHE A 145 14.78 5.35 10.94
CA PHE A 145 14.27 6.65 11.37
C PHE A 145 15.01 7.16 12.61
N VAL A 146 15.06 8.49 12.77
CA VAL A 146 15.66 9.13 13.95
C VAL A 146 14.79 8.85 15.17
N ASP A 147 13.49 9.08 15.02
CA ASP A 147 12.43 8.84 15.97
C ASP A 147 11.35 7.92 15.34
N PRO A 148 10.50 7.27 16.16
CA PRO A 148 9.40 6.45 15.66
C PRO A 148 8.51 7.27 14.72
N VAL A 149 8.25 6.76 13.52
CA VAL A 149 7.54 7.53 12.48
C VAL A 149 6.04 7.24 12.51
N VAL A 150 5.24 8.30 12.64
CA VAL A 150 3.77 8.21 12.60
C VAL A 150 3.27 8.58 11.21
N SER A 151 2.41 7.74 10.64
CA SER A 151 1.70 8.01 9.39
C SER A 151 0.28 7.43 9.45
N SER A 152 -0.72 8.15 8.94
CA SER A 152 -2.13 7.85 9.23
C SER A 152 -3.07 7.98 8.02
N LEU A 153 -2.55 8.02 6.79
CA LEU A 153 -3.40 8.06 5.59
C LEU A 153 -4.23 6.78 5.46
N PRO A 154 -5.57 6.84 5.47
CA PRO A 154 -6.40 5.64 5.46
C PRO A 154 -6.26 4.83 4.17
N TYR A 155 -6.38 3.51 4.29
CA TYR A 155 -6.43 2.62 3.13
C TYR A 155 -7.31 1.41 3.38
N MET A 156 -7.67 0.73 2.30
CA MET A 156 -8.28 -0.59 2.33
C MET A 156 -7.38 -1.57 1.58
N ALA A 157 -7.05 -2.70 2.21
CA ALA A 157 -6.25 -3.76 1.64
C ALA A 157 -7.13 -4.99 1.34
N THR A 158 -7.16 -5.39 0.07
CA THR A 158 -7.80 -6.64 -0.38
C THR A 158 -6.71 -7.67 -0.63
N THR A 159 -6.65 -8.70 0.20
CA THR A 159 -5.65 -9.77 0.16
C THR A 159 -6.28 -11.04 -0.37
N ARG A 160 -5.57 -11.73 -1.25
CA ARG A 160 -5.94 -13.04 -1.78
C ARG A 160 -4.76 -13.99 -1.67
N GLU A 161 -5.01 -15.22 -1.26
CA GLU A 161 -3.99 -16.28 -1.37
C GLU A 161 -3.73 -16.64 -2.84
N ALA A 162 -2.47 -16.62 -3.26
CA ALA A 162 -2.09 -16.97 -4.62
C ALA A 162 -0.67 -17.56 -4.65
N SER A 163 -0.47 -18.60 -5.45
CA SER A 163 0.87 -19.14 -5.73
C SER A 163 1.58 -18.23 -6.75
N CYS A 164 1.97 -17.03 -6.33
CA CYS A 164 2.81 -16.16 -7.16
C CYS A 164 4.28 -16.58 -7.02
N GLU A 165 4.64 -17.65 -7.70
CA GLU A 165 6.04 -18.06 -7.82
C GLU A 165 6.70 -17.22 -8.92
N ASN A 166 7.57 -16.29 -8.52
CA ASN A 166 8.54 -15.59 -9.37
C ASN A 166 8.00 -14.77 -10.57
N GLY A 167 6.68 -14.63 -10.71
CA GLY A 167 6.05 -13.87 -11.79
C GLY A 167 6.07 -12.35 -11.60
N SER A 168 5.99 -11.62 -12.72
CA SER A 168 5.77 -10.17 -12.71
C SER A 168 4.28 -9.86 -12.63
N LEU A 169 3.90 -8.89 -11.80
CA LEU A 169 2.51 -8.46 -11.63
C LEU A 169 2.28 -7.08 -12.28
N MET A 170 1.15 -6.93 -12.95
CA MET A 170 0.66 -5.68 -13.52
C MET A 170 -0.78 -5.45 -13.06
N MET A 171 -1.06 -4.23 -12.61
CA MET A 171 -2.41 -3.82 -12.24
C MET A 171 -3.03 -2.98 -13.35
N ASP A 172 -4.26 -3.32 -13.76
CA ASP A 172 -5.09 -2.49 -14.63
C ASP A 172 -6.53 -2.47 -14.13
N GLU A 173 -6.94 -1.33 -13.60
CA GLU A 173 -8.24 -1.14 -12.96
C GLU A 173 -8.60 -2.27 -11.96
N ASP A 174 -9.58 -3.12 -12.30
CA ASP A 174 -10.06 -4.22 -11.46
C ASP A 174 -9.38 -5.57 -11.78
N LEU A 175 -8.40 -5.54 -12.68
CA LEU A 175 -7.63 -6.70 -13.12
C LEU A 175 -6.22 -6.64 -12.56
N LEU A 176 -5.78 -7.80 -12.12
CA LEU A 176 -4.37 -8.06 -11.88
C LEU A 176 -3.90 -9.11 -12.88
N ILE A 177 -2.88 -8.76 -13.63
CA ILE A 177 -2.30 -9.56 -14.69
C ILE A 177 -0.96 -10.07 -14.17
N GLU A 178 -0.83 -11.39 -14.07
CA GLU A 178 0.40 -12.06 -13.66
C GLU A 178 1.06 -12.69 -14.88
N LEU A 179 2.35 -12.43 -15.07
CA LEU A 179 3.20 -13.13 -16.02
C LEU A 179 3.83 -14.33 -15.32
N GLN A 180 3.33 -15.52 -15.60
CA GLN A 180 3.85 -16.77 -15.03
C GLN A 180 5.04 -17.27 -15.84
N LEU A 181 6.07 -17.67 -15.09
CA LEU A 181 7.25 -18.32 -15.62
C LEU A 181 7.20 -19.83 -15.31
N ASP A 182 7.89 -20.65 -16.09
CA ASP A 182 8.16 -22.04 -15.73
C ASP A 182 9.42 -22.15 -14.84
N ASP A 183 9.76 -23.37 -14.41
CA ASP A 183 10.93 -23.65 -13.56
C ASP A 183 12.27 -23.25 -14.20
N SER A 184 12.28 -22.95 -15.51
CA SER A 184 13.44 -22.48 -16.26
C SER A 184 13.37 -20.98 -16.58
N GLU A 185 12.52 -20.23 -15.86
CA GLU A 185 12.29 -18.79 -16.04
C GLU A 185 11.76 -18.39 -17.41
N ARG A 186 11.17 -19.32 -18.17
CA ARG A 186 10.58 -19.03 -19.49
C ARG A 186 9.13 -18.60 -19.33
N ILE A 187 8.71 -17.64 -20.14
CA ILE A 187 7.31 -17.18 -20.16
C ILE A 187 6.39 -18.36 -20.49
N LYS A 188 5.45 -18.66 -19.58
CA LYS A 188 4.53 -19.78 -19.69
C LYS A 188 3.10 -19.32 -19.99
N ALA A 189 2.60 -18.34 -19.24
CA ALA A 189 1.22 -17.88 -19.36
C ALA A 189 1.03 -16.47 -18.78
N LEU A 190 -0.08 -15.82 -19.17
CA LEU A 190 -0.65 -14.70 -18.44
C LEU A 190 -1.84 -15.21 -17.61
N LEU A 191 -1.82 -15.03 -16.29
CA LEU A 191 -2.99 -15.26 -15.45
C LEU A 191 -3.69 -13.93 -15.18
N ILE A 192 -5.01 -13.95 -15.27
CA ILE A 192 -5.85 -12.79 -14.99
C ILE A 192 -6.60 -13.07 -13.69
N HIS A 193 -6.25 -12.30 -12.67
CA HIS A 193 -6.93 -12.31 -11.39
C HIS A 193 -7.96 -11.18 -11.39
N SER A 194 -9.22 -11.53 -11.20
CA SER A 194 -10.24 -10.54 -10.88
C SER A 194 -10.14 -10.20 -9.41
N ILE A 195 -9.99 -8.91 -9.11
CA ILE A 195 -10.12 -8.40 -7.74
C ILE A 195 -11.57 -7.90 -7.63
N ALA A 196 -12.51 -8.84 -7.55
CA ALA A 196 -13.94 -8.55 -7.54
C ALA A 196 -14.39 -7.84 -6.25
N PRO A 197 -15.32 -6.86 -6.30
CA PRO A 197 -15.24 -5.68 -7.17
C PRO A 197 -15.24 -4.39 -6.32
N LEU A 198 -14.36 -3.44 -6.64
CA LEU A 198 -14.45 -2.08 -6.10
C LEU A 198 -15.16 -1.09 -7.04
N SER A 199 -15.41 -1.45 -8.31
CA SER A 199 -15.69 -0.42 -9.31
C SER A 199 -16.85 -0.62 -10.29
N ARG A 200 -17.62 -1.73 -10.31
CA ARG A 200 -18.77 -1.84 -11.26
C ARG A 200 -20.02 -2.52 -10.69
N GLN A 201 -20.98 -1.69 -10.28
CA GLN A 201 -22.38 -1.73 -10.74
C GLN A 201 -22.76 -0.31 -11.17
#